data_AF-A0A519S0A9-F1
#
_entry.id   AF-A0A519S0A9-F1
#
_cell.length_a   1.000
_cell.length_b   1.000
_cell.length_c   1.000
_cell.angle_alpha   90.00
_cell.angle_beta   90.00
_cell.angle_gamma   90.00
#
_symmetry.space_group_name_H-M   'P 1'
#
loop_
_entity.id
_entity.type
_entity.pdbx_description
1 polymer ?
#
loop_
_entity_poly.entity_id
_entity_poly.type
_entity_poly.pdbx_seq_one_letter_code
_entity_poly.pdbx_strand_id
1 'polypeptide(L)'
;MVLDIEKAIYDGVKYLHQHQLPNGEFCCYIGWGDDSMQIAIHDSSVFPTSLIGFSLMNLRYIPEVKEIHERCVGFLQYQTLRGGIWPHFTSWTPLFKLCPPDVDNTSCASKLLQALNKDYPANRKMLLLNRTKSGVFYTWYTLRFNWVWNKDYWLLCLRDFKYPIRALLFWKNVEAKRYDVDAVVNANVLYYLGLNEDTKAIIPYLIKIIDDKKEETCDLWYLNPFTIYYFFSRNYSNYPIELDAIKNPIIERILQTTNGDGKFGYSILDTALGIISLINLGSNSPAIKNGIKYLLKTQEKYGEWPRWAIYYGGPKKLQCYGSEELVTGFCLEALSLYKSISDENI
;
A
#
# COMPACT_ATOMS: atom_id res chain seq x y z
N MET A 1 -19.91 18.55 12.30
CA MET A 1 -19.41 17.46 11.43
C MET A 1 -18.43 17.98 10.39
N VAL A 2 -18.82 18.86 9.44
CA VAL A 2 -17.86 19.38 8.43
C VAL A 2 -16.69 20.14 9.07
N LEU A 3 -16.97 21.06 10.02
CA LEU A 3 -15.93 21.76 10.78
C LEU A 3 -15.03 20.83 11.59
N ASP A 4 -15.58 19.72 12.10
CA ASP A 4 -14.83 18.72 12.86
C ASP A 4 -13.90 17.90 11.94
N ILE A 5 -14.35 17.61 10.70
CA ILE A 5 -13.55 16.93 9.67
C ILE A 5 -12.37 17.79 9.24
N GLU A 6 -12.61 19.07 8.92
CA GLU A 6 -11.54 20.00 8.54
C GLU A 6 -10.47 20.09 9.64
N LYS A 7 -10.90 20.30 10.89
CA LYS A 7 -9.98 20.36 12.02
C LYS A 7 -9.17 19.06 12.14
N ALA A 8 -9.83 17.90 12.08
CA ALA A 8 -9.14 16.61 12.17
C ALA A 8 -8.13 16.40 11.02
N ILE A 9 -8.47 16.84 9.81
CA ILE A 9 -7.55 16.81 8.66
C ILE A 9 -6.33 17.68 8.93
N TYR A 10 -6.52 18.94 9.36
CA TYR A 10 -5.40 19.84 9.65
C TYR A 10 -4.49 19.31 10.77
N ASP A 11 -5.08 18.77 11.85
CA ASP A 11 -4.32 18.21 12.96
C ASP A 11 -3.51 16.99 12.51
N GLY A 12 -4.09 16.07 11.72
CA GLY A 12 -3.38 14.90 11.21
C GLY A 12 -2.30 15.25 10.18
N VAL A 13 -2.53 16.23 9.30
CA VAL A 13 -1.51 16.72 8.38
C VAL A 13 -0.34 17.35 9.14
N LYS A 14 -0.64 18.14 10.18
CA LYS A 14 0.38 18.74 11.04
C LYS A 14 1.20 17.67 11.74
N TYR A 15 0.56 16.62 12.27
CA TYR A 15 1.25 15.47 12.84
C TYR A 15 2.23 14.86 11.84
N LEU A 16 1.77 14.49 10.65
CA LEU A 16 2.63 13.89 9.62
C LEU A 16 3.77 14.81 9.20
N HIS A 17 3.52 16.11 9.05
CA HIS A 17 4.55 17.08 8.68
C HIS A 17 5.68 17.15 9.71
N GLN A 18 5.34 17.07 10.99
CA GLN A 18 6.28 17.11 12.11
C GLN A 18 7.02 15.78 12.33
N HIS A 19 6.44 14.66 11.88
CA HIS A 19 6.98 13.31 12.08
C HIS A 19 7.65 12.72 10.83
N GLN A 20 7.57 13.40 9.68
CA GLN A 20 8.39 13.05 8.52
C GLN A 20 9.87 13.30 8.83
N LEU A 21 10.69 12.28 8.63
CA LEU A 21 12.12 12.35 8.92
C LEU A 21 12.83 13.34 7.98
N PRO A 22 13.98 13.92 8.39
CA PRO A 22 14.70 14.91 7.56
C PRO A 22 15.13 14.39 6.17
N ASN A 23 15.29 13.08 6.01
CA ASN A 23 15.61 12.41 4.75
C ASN A 23 14.37 12.21 3.84
N GLY A 24 13.17 12.59 4.31
CA GLY A 24 11.88 12.48 3.61
C GLY A 24 11.13 11.16 3.82
N GLU A 25 11.70 10.24 4.59
CA GLU A 25 11.07 8.98 4.98
C GLU A 25 9.98 9.20 6.05
N PHE A 26 9.04 8.26 6.10
CA PHE A 26 8.13 8.10 7.24
C PHE A 26 8.50 6.85 8.02
N CYS A 27 8.38 6.93 9.34
CA CYS A 27 8.70 5.83 10.24
C CYS A 27 7.95 4.55 9.85
N CYS A 28 8.68 3.44 9.75
CA CYS A 28 8.11 2.09 9.75
C CYS A 28 8.56 1.38 11.00
N TYR A 29 7.62 0.88 11.80
CA TYR A 29 7.98 -0.03 12.88
C TYR A 29 7.97 -1.47 12.37
N ILE A 30 8.82 -2.29 12.99
CA ILE A 30 8.76 -3.75 13.00
C ILE A 30 8.33 -4.16 14.41
N GLY A 31 7.18 -4.81 14.52
CA GLY A 31 6.64 -5.34 15.77
C GLY A 31 6.68 -6.86 15.83
N TRP A 32 6.60 -7.40 17.04
CA TRP A 32 6.49 -8.84 17.30
C TRP A 32 5.33 -9.13 18.24
N GLY A 33 4.59 -10.22 17.97
CA GLY A 33 3.58 -10.76 18.87
C GLY A 33 2.15 -10.32 18.57
N ASP A 34 1.89 -9.01 18.43
CA ASP A 34 0.53 -8.50 18.21
C ASP A 34 0.44 -7.36 17.17
N ASP A 35 -0.77 -7.18 16.64
CA ASP A 35 -1.07 -6.18 15.60
C ASP A 35 -1.13 -4.74 16.12
N SER A 36 -1.23 -4.54 17.44
CA SER A 36 -1.20 -3.20 18.05
C SER A 36 0.22 -2.65 18.21
N MET A 37 1.24 -3.48 17.95
CA MET A 37 2.65 -3.07 17.86
C MET A 37 3.18 -2.36 19.12
N GLN A 38 2.77 -2.82 20.31
CA GLN A 38 3.21 -2.23 21.60
C GLN A 38 4.74 -2.30 21.77
N ILE A 39 5.37 -3.38 21.29
CA ILE A 39 6.82 -3.56 21.29
C ILE A 39 7.27 -3.55 19.84
N ALA A 40 7.93 -2.46 19.44
CA ALA A 40 8.34 -2.25 18.06
C ALA A 40 9.69 -1.53 17.98
N ILE A 41 10.45 -1.82 16.92
CA ILE A 41 11.66 -1.07 16.57
C ILE A 41 11.46 -0.38 15.23
N HIS A 42 12.06 0.79 15.07
CA HIS A 42 12.07 1.45 13.77
C HIS A 42 13.00 0.71 12.80
N ASP A 43 12.55 0.55 11.56
CA ASP A 43 13.40 0.19 10.43
C ASP A 43 13.04 1.04 9.20
N SER A 44 13.98 1.15 8.28
CA SER A 44 13.86 2.06 7.15
C SER A 44 13.34 1.35 5.90
N SER A 45 12.20 1.82 5.38
CA SER A 45 11.45 1.19 4.29
C SER A 45 10.89 2.21 3.31
N VAL A 46 10.85 1.84 2.02
CA VAL A 46 10.28 2.64 0.94
C VAL A 46 8.74 2.65 0.99
N PHE A 47 8.16 1.56 1.49
CA PHE A 47 6.74 1.29 1.36
C PHE A 47 5.86 2.33 2.08
N PRO A 48 6.11 2.68 3.36
CA PRO A 48 5.26 3.61 4.10
C PRO A 48 5.18 4.99 3.44
N THR A 49 6.32 5.53 3.03
CA THR A 49 6.41 6.85 2.41
C THR A 49 5.64 6.91 1.10
N SER A 50 5.64 5.82 0.33
CA SER A 50 4.88 5.72 -0.92
C SER A 50 3.38 5.75 -0.66
N LEU A 51 2.91 5.00 0.35
CA LEU A 51 1.48 4.94 0.70
C LEU A 51 0.98 6.24 1.32
N ILE A 52 1.67 6.78 2.33
CA ILE A 52 1.30 8.05 2.98
C ILE A 52 1.29 9.18 1.95
N GLY A 53 2.33 9.27 1.12
CA GLY A 53 2.37 10.28 0.06
C GLY A 53 1.17 10.18 -0.89
N PHE A 54 0.74 8.96 -1.22
CA PHE A 54 -0.43 8.75 -2.07
C PHE A 54 -1.75 9.08 -1.36
N SER A 55 -1.91 8.69 -0.10
CA SER A 55 -3.11 8.98 0.70
C SER A 55 -3.38 10.47 0.87
N LEU A 56 -2.35 11.32 0.78
CA LEU A 56 -2.48 12.78 0.90
C LEU A 56 -2.79 13.49 -0.43
N MET A 57 -3.03 12.78 -1.54
CA MET A 57 -3.22 13.40 -2.85
C MET A 57 -4.41 14.37 -2.93
N ASN A 58 -5.51 14.08 -2.22
CA ASN A 58 -6.68 14.97 -2.17
C ASN A 58 -6.49 16.18 -1.26
N LEU A 59 -5.38 16.23 -0.51
CA LEU A 59 -5.08 17.28 0.48
C LEU A 59 -3.98 18.25 0.01
N ARG A 60 -3.60 18.20 -1.27
CA ARG A 60 -2.53 19.04 -1.86
C ARG A 60 -2.79 20.55 -1.82
N TYR A 61 -4.02 20.97 -1.49
CA TYR A 61 -4.33 22.37 -1.26
C TYR A 61 -3.71 22.90 0.05
N ILE A 62 -3.37 22.02 1.00
CA ILE A 62 -2.71 22.36 2.26
C ILE A 62 -1.19 22.52 2.03
N PRO A 63 -0.57 23.66 2.41
CA PRO A 63 0.86 23.90 2.19
C PRO A 63 1.78 22.80 2.74
N GLU A 64 1.52 22.34 3.96
CA GLU A 64 2.30 21.30 4.65
C GLU A 64 2.30 19.98 3.87
N VAL A 65 1.22 19.65 3.16
CA VAL A 65 1.15 18.45 2.30
C VAL A 65 2.09 18.58 1.10
N LYS A 66 2.25 19.78 0.53
CA LYS A 66 3.19 20.01 -0.57
C LYS A 66 4.62 19.78 -0.09
N GLU A 67 4.98 20.27 1.09
CA GLU A 67 6.29 20.03 1.70
C GLU A 67 6.53 18.56 2.03
N ILE A 68 5.49 17.85 2.50
CA ILE A 68 5.55 16.40 2.70
C ILE A 68 5.86 15.69 1.38
N HIS A 69 5.13 16.01 0.32
CA HIS A 69 5.31 15.42 -1.00
C HIS A 69 6.69 15.70 -1.59
N GLU A 70 7.21 16.92 -1.47
CA GLU A 70 8.55 17.25 -1.93
C GLU A 70 9.62 16.40 -1.26
N ARG A 71 9.50 16.20 0.05
CA ARG A 71 10.41 15.34 0.83
C ARG A 71 10.23 13.85 0.47
N CYS A 72 9.00 13.36 0.30
CA CYS A 72 8.73 12.00 -0.18
C CYS A 72 9.39 11.76 -1.54
N VAL A 73 9.29 12.72 -2.47
CA VAL A 73 9.88 12.63 -3.81
C VAL A 73 11.39 12.51 -3.72
N GLY A 74 12.05 13.38 -2.95
CA GLY A 74 13.49 13.32 -2.74
C GLY A 74 13.96 11.98 -2.18
N PHE A 75 13.25 11.46 -1.16
CA PHE A 75 13.50 10.15 -0.58
C PHE A 75 13.37 9.02 -1.61
N LEU A 76 12.25 8.96 -2.33
CA LEU A 76 11.97 7.89 -3.29
C LEU A 76 12.97 7.91 -4.46
N GLN A 77 13.27 9.09 -5.00
CA GLN A 77 14.28 9.24 -6.07
C GLN A 77 15.66 8.75 -5.59
N TYR A 78 16.04 9.04 -4.34
CA TYR A 78 17.30 8.57 -3.78
C TYR A 78 17.35 7.05 -3.59
N GLN A 79 16.24 6.42 -3.15
CA GLN A 79 16.16 4.97 -2.94
C GLN A 79 15.96 4.16 -4.24
N THR A 80 15.86 4.83 -5.39
CA THR A 80 15.63 4.19 -6.68
C THR A 80 16.84 3.38 -7.12
N LEU A 81 16.62 2.11 -7.47
CA LEU A 81 17.62 1.26 -8.12
C LEU A 81 17.55 1.41 -9.63
N ARG A 82 18.57 0.86 -10.28
CA ARG A 82 18.66 0.74 -11.74
C ARG A 82 17.37 0.18 -12.35
N GLY A 83 16.97 0.75 -13.49
CA GLY A 83 15.74 0.37 -14.17
C GLY A 83 14.48 0.92 -13.52
N GLY A 84 14.60 1.87 -12.57
CA GLY A 84 13.47 2.48 -11.87
C GLY A 84 12.78 1.49 -10.94
N ILE A 85 13.57 0.69 -10.21
CA ILE A 85 13.05 -0.35 -9.33
C ILE A 85 13.29 0.05 -7.88
N TRP A 86 12.32 -0.23 -7.00
CA TRP A 86 12.46 0.06 -5.59
C TRP A 86 12.57 -1.22 -4.76
N PRO A 87 13.47 -1.24 -3.76
CA PRO A 87 13.47 -2.27 -2.74
C PRO A 87 12.45 -1.96 -1.66
N HIS A 88 12.09 -2.97 -0.89
CA HIS A 88 11.39 -2.76 0.37
C HIS A 88 12.25 -1.97 1.37
N PHE A 89 13.38 -2.55 1.79
CA PHE A 89 14.30 -1.91 2.73
C PHE A 89 15.18 -0.89 2.02
N THR A 90 15.47 0.23 2.66
CA THR A 90 16.33 1.28 2.10
C THR A 90 17.80 0.89 2.13
N SER A 91 18.63 1.60 1.35
CA SER A 91 20.08 1.40 1.28
C SER A 91 20.82 1.58 2.60
N TRP A 92 20.17 2.13 3.63
CA TRP A 92 20.74 2.34 4.96
C TRP A 92 20.63 1.11 5.85
N THR A 93 19.76 0.16 5.50
CA THR A 93 19.57 -1.08 6.27
C THR A 93 20.58 -2.16 5.85
N PRO A 94 21.01 -3.05 6.77
CA PRO A 94 21.75 -4.25 6.41
C PRO A 94 20.93 -5.21 5.52
N LEU A 95 19.59 -5.20 5.66
CA LEU A 95 18.66 -6.06 4.94
C LEU A 95 18.53 -5.72 3.45
N PHE A 96 18.85 -4.49 3.04
CA PHE A 96 18.88 -4.05 1.64
C PHE A 96 19.66 -4.97 0.71
N LYS A 97 20.78 -5.51 1.19
CA LYS A 97 21.67 -6.40 0.41
C LYS A 97 21.11 -7.82 0.29
N LEU A 98 20.14 -8.17 1.14
CA LEU A 98 19.59 -9.52 1.27
C LEU A 98 18.20 -9.63 0.64
N CYS A 99 17.30 -8.71 0.98
CA CYS A 99 15.93 -8.69 0.49
C CYS A 99 15.92 -8.24 -0.97
N PRO A 100 15.48 -9.08 -1.93
CA PRO A 100 15.34 -8.67 -3.32
C PRO A 100 14.41 -7.47 -3.43
N PRO A 101 14.64 -6.58 -4.42
CA PRO A 101 13.63 -5.59 -4.71
C PRO A 101 12.38 -6.26 -5.27
N ASP A 102 11.25 -5.57 -5.15
CA ASP A 102 9.94 -6.14 -5.43
C ASP A 102 9.06 -5.20 -6.25
N VAL A 103 8.04 -5.80 -6.85
CA VAL A 103 7.08 -5.16 -7.72
C VAL A 103 6.12 -4.26 -6.93
N ASP A 104 5.89 -4.54 -5.64
CA ASP A 104 4.94 -3.80 -4.82
C ASP A 104 5.44 -2.38 -4.54
N ASN A 105 6.63 -2.30 -3.95
CA ASN A 105 7.34 -1.05 -3.68
C ASN A 105 7.58 -0.27 -4.97
N THR A 106 7.96 -0.97 -6.04
CA THR A 106 8.15 -0.34 -7.36
C THR A 106 6.86 0.30 -7.86
N SER A 107 5.73 -0.40 -7.80
CA SER A 107 4.46 0.09 -8.33
C SER A 107 3.91 1.26 -7.49
N CYS A 108 3.98 1.17 -6.16
CA CYS A 108 3.54 2.23 -5.26
C CYS A 108 4.40 3.50 -5.39
N ALA A 109 5.72 3.39 -5.37
CA ALA A 109 6.61 4.54 -5.52
C ALA A 109 6.43 5.20 -6.90
N SER A 110 6.36 4.40 -7.96
CA SER A 110 6.18 4.93 -9.33
C SER A 110 4.84 5.62 -9.51
N LYS A 111 3.76 5.08 -8.92
CA LYS A 111 2.43 5.68 -8.99
C LYS A 111 2.40 7.04 -8.27
N LEU A 112 3.03 7.15 -7.10
CA LEU A 112 3.12 8.43 -6.40
C LEU A 112 3.92 9.46 -7.22
N LEU A 113 5.10 9.10 -7.71
CA LEU A 113 5.92 10.01 -8.52
C LEU A 113 5.21 10.43 -9.81
N GLN A 114 4.49 9.50 -10.46
CA GLN A 114 3.63 9.81 -11.61
C GLN A 114 2.51 10.80 -11.25
N ALA A 115 1.79 10.57 -10.14
CA ALA A 115 0.68 11.42 -9.72
C ALA A 115 1.14 12.84 -9.31
N LEU A 116 2.38 12.97 -8.83
CA LEU A 116 3.02 14.24 -8.52
C LEU A 116 3.69 14.92 -9.72
N ASN A 117 3.65 14.29 -10.90
CA ASN A 117 4.35 14.73 -12.10
C ASN A 117 5.86 14.97 -11.85
N LYS A 118 6.49 14.00 -11.20
CA LYS A 118 7.93 14.00 -10.87
C LYS A 118 8.66 12.94 -11.68
N ASP A 119 9.89 13.25 -12.03
CA ASP A 119 10.71 12.37 -12.86
C ASP A 119 11.16 11.11 -12.10
N TYR A 120 11.15 10.00 -12.80
CA TYR A 120 11.79 8.76 -12.38
C TYR A 120 12.15 7.90 -13.60
N PRO A 121 13.12 6.97 -13.49
CA PRO A 121 13.48 6.11 -14.60
C PRO A 121 12.29 5.23 -15.02
N ALA A 122 11.96 5.21 -16.31
CA ALA A 122 10.87 4.40 -16.83
C ALA A 122 11.12 2.90 -16.57
N ASN A 123 10.20 2.26 -15.86
CA ASN A 123 10.35 0.88 -15.38
C ASN A 123 9.31 -0.10 -15.93
N ARG A 124 8.39 0.36 -16.80
CA ARG A 124 7.36 -0.50 -17.44
C ARG A 124 7.98 -1.76 -18.03
N LYS A 125 9.09 -1.64 -18.78
CA LYS A 125 9.77 -2.78 -19.37
C LYS A 125 10.30 -3.77 -18.32
N MET A 126 10.76 -3.28 -17.17
CA MET A 126 11.26 -4.12 -16.07
C MET A 126 10.12 -4.92 -15.45
N LEU A 127 8.97 -4.29 -15.19
CA LEU A 127 7.76 -4.95 -14.70
C LEU A 127 7.31 -6.05 -15.66
N LEU A 128 7.25 -5.77 -16.97
CA LEU A 128 6.80 -6.75 -17.96
C LEU A 128 7.71 -7.97 -18.09
N LEU A 129 9.01 -7.81 -17.83
CA LEU A 129 9.96 -8.93 -17.78
C LEU A 129 9.77 -9.80 -16.52
N ASN A 130 9.08 -9.27 -15.51
CA ASN A 130 8.77 -9.94 -14.25
C ASN A 130 7.42 -10.67 -14.25
N ARG A 131 6.85 -10.95 -15.44
CA ARG A 131 5.57 -11.62 -15.58
C ARG A 131 5.67 -13.14 -15.52
N THR A 132 4.62 -13.74 -15.02
CA THR A 132 4.30 -15.16 -15.14
C THR A 132 3.81 -15.49 -16.56
N LYS A 133 3.74 -16.78 -16.88
CA LYS A 133 3.17 -17.24 -18.16
C LYS A 133 1.66 -16.97 -18.27
N SER A 134 0.95 -16.82 -17.15
CA SER A 134 -0.48 -16.48 -17.12
C SER A 134 -0.74 -14.98 -17.24
N GLY A 135 0.29 -14.15 -17.34
CA GLY A 135 0.16 -12.70 -17.56
C GLY A 135 0.07 -11.86 -16.29
N VAL A 136 0.00 -12.48 -15.10
CA VAL A 136 0.16 -11.79 -13.80
C VAL A 136 1.64 -11.66 -13.43
N PHE A 137 1.97 -10.89 -12.39
CA PHE A 137 3.32 -10.49 -12.04
C PHE A 137 3.82 -11.23 -10.80
N TYR A 138 5.09 -11.62 -10.82
CA TYR A 138 5.77 -12.11 -9.62
C TYR A 138 6.09 -10.94 -8.67
N THR A 139 6.11 -11.23 -7.37
CA THR A 139 6.41 -10.22 -6.35
C THR A 139 7.87 -9.77 -6.40
N TRP A 140 8.80 -10.72 -6.39
CA TRP A 140 10.23 -10.43 -6.27
C TRP A 140 10.91 -10.29 -7.62
N TYR A 141 11.91 -9.42 -7.76
CA TYR A 141 12.86 -9.46 -8.87
C TYR A 141 13.99 -10.44 -8.56
N THR A 142 13.87 -11.68 -9.04
CA THR A 142 14.88 -12.72 -8.85
C THR A 142 15.31 -13.32 -10.17
N LEU A 143 16.46 -14.01 -10.18
CA LEU A 143 16.93 -14.72 -11.36
C LEU A 143 15.89 -15.73 -11.84
N ARG A 144 15.27 -15.41 -12.96
CA ARG A 144 14.45 -16.28 -13.78
C ARG A 144 14.97 -16.23 -15.20
N PHE A 145 15.27 -17.39 -15.75
CA PHE A 145 15.79 -17.47 -17.10
C PHE A 145 14.70 -17.00 -18.07
N ASN A 146 14.97 -15.94 -18.81
CA ASN A 146 14.14 -15.45 -19.90
C ASN A 146 15.02 -15.23 -21.14
N TRP A 147 14.43 -15.29 -22.32
CA TRP A 147 15.17 -15.11 -23.58
C TRP A 147 15.28 -13.64 -23.99
N VAL A 148 14.68 -12.72 -23.22
CA VAL A 148 14.62 -11.31 -23.55
C VAL A 148 15.81 -10.59 -22.91
N TRP A 149 16.74 -10.12 -23.74
CA TRP A 149 17.89 -9.39 -23.24
C TRP A 149 17.49 -7.99 -22.76
N ASN A 150 17.70 -7.74 -21.47
CA ASN A 150 17.67 -6.40 -20.88
C ASN A 150 18.77 -6.30 -19.83
N LYS A 151 19.79 -5.47 -20.10
CA LYS A 151 20.97 -5.30 -19.25
C LYS A 151 20.59 -4.99 -17.79
N ASP A 152 19.64 -4.09 -17.59
CA ASP A 152 19.28 -3.64 -16.25
C ASP A 152 18.53 -4.72 -15.48
N TYR A 153 17.62 -5.44 -16.15
CA TYR A 153 16.91 -6.59 -15.58
C TYR A 153 17.87 -7.70 -15.16
N TRP A 154 18.81 -8.07 -16.03
CA TRP A 154 19.80 -9.10 -15.72
C TRP A 154 20.71 -8.68 -14.56
N LEU A 155 21.21 -7.44 -14.55
CA LEU A 155 22.06 -6.96 -13.45
C LEU A 155 21.31 -6.85 -12.11
N LEU A 156 20.01 -6.55 -12.15
CA LEU A 156 19.13 -6.57 -10.99
C LEU A 156 18.95 -7.99 -10.46
N CYS A 157 18.57 -8.94 -11.31
CA CYS A 157 18.32 -10.33 -10.93
C CYS A 157 19.59 -11.08 -10.51
N LEU A 158 20.75 -10.71 -11.06
CA LEU A 158 22.04 -11.30 -10.71
C LEU A 158 22.63 -10.73 -9.40
N ARG A 159 21.94 -9.81 -8.72
CA ARG A 159 22.41 -9.22 -7.46
C ARG A 159 22.66 -10.27 -6.38
N ASP A 160 21.85 -11.33 -6.34
CA ASP A 160 22.00 -12.44 -5.39
C ASP A 160 23.37 -13.14 -5.50
N PHE A 161 24.00 -13.14 -6.68
CA PHE A 161 25.33 -13.73 -6.88
C PHE A 161 26.47 -12.95 -6.23
N LYS A 162 26.22 -11.70 -5.81
CA LYS A 162 27.19 -10.95 -5.00
C LYS A 162 27.30 -11.50 -3.58
N TYR A 163 26.25 -12.14 -3.08
CA TYR A 163 26.16 -12.64 -1.71
C TYR A 163 25.48 -14.03 -1.64
N PRO A 164 25.99 -15.06 -2.35
CA PRO A 164 25.26 -16.29 -2.62
C PRO A 164 24.88 -17.06 -1.34
N ILE A 165 25.77 -17.14 -0.36
CA ILE A 165 25.50 -17.80 0.93
C ILE A 165 24.40 -17.06 1.70
N ARG A 166 24.45 -15.72 1.74
CA ARG A 166 23.46 -14.93 2.47
C ARG A 166 22.10 -14.94 1.78
N ALA A 167 22.07 -14.91 0.45
CA ALA A 167 20.84 -15.06 -0.33
C ALA A 167 20.22 -16.44 -0.09
N LEU A 168 21.02 -17.52 -0.07
CA LEU A 168 20.54 -18.86 0.25
C LEU A 168 19.93 -18.93 1.66
N LEU A 169 20.60 -18.36 2.66
CA LEU A 169 20.10 -18.33 4.04
C LEU A 169 18.84 -17.49 4.17
N PHE A 170 18.75 -16.34 3.47
CA PHE A 170 17.55 -15.52 3.43
C PHE A 170 16.35 -16.33 2.96
N TRP A 171 16.41 -16.94 1.76
CA TRP A 171 15.33 -17.73 1.18
C TRP A 171 14.96 -18.98 1.99
N LYS A 172 15.87 -19.49 2.83
CA LYS A 172 15.59 -20.62 3.74
C LYS A 172 14.84 -20.17 5.01
N ASN A 173 15.06 -18.93 5.44
CA ASN A 173 14.59 -18.43 6.73
C ASN A 173 13.35 -17.53 6.63
N VAL A 174 13.06 -16.99 5.44
CA VAL A 174 11.81 -16.25 5.19
C VAL A 174 10.73 -17.18 4.64
N GLU A 175 9.47 -16.79 4.80
CA GLU A 175 8.32 -17.56 4.30
C GLU A 175 8.07 -17.35 2.81
N ALA A 176 8.61 -16.27 2.24
CA ALA A 176 8.54 -15.97 0.81
C ALA A 176 9.33 -16.96 -0.05
N LYS A 177 8.83 -17.14 -1.27
CA LYS A 177 9.46 -17.90 -2.33
C LYS A 177 9.72 -17.00 -3.53
N ARG A 178 10.73 -17.39 -4.30
CA ARG A 178 11.16 -16.65 -5.51
C ARG A 178 10.06 -16.47 -6.56
N TYR A 179 9.05 -17.34 -6.55
CA TYR A 179 7.97 -17.40 -7.55
C TYR A 179 6.62 -16.97 -6.97
N ASP A 180 6.61 -16.25 -5.84
CA ASP A 180 5.37 -15.74 -5.27
C ASP A 180 4.65 -14.81 -6.25
N VAL A 181 3.32 -14.95 -6.26
CA VAL A 181 2.37 -14.12 -6.99
C VAL A 181 1.36 -13.67 -5.96
N ASP A 182 1.47 -12.43 -5.52
CA ASP A 182 0.62 -11.87 -4.48
C ASP A 182 -0.48 -10.99 -5.10
N ALA A 183 -1.68 -11.08 -4.52
CA ALA A 183 -2.87 -10.36 -4.99
C ALA A 183 -2.71 -8.84 -5.02
N VAL A 184 -2.30 -8.26 -3.89
CA VAL A 184 -2.12 -6.81 -3.74
C VAL A 184 -1.04 -6.29 -4.68
N VAL A 185 0.06 -7.03 -4.84
CA VAL A 185 1.14 -6.66 -5.76
C VAL A 185 0.60 -6.50 -7.18
N ASN A 186 -0.24 -7.43 -7.63
CA ASN A 186 -0.87 -7.36 -8.94
C ASN A 186 -1.91 -6.24 -9.04
N ALA A 187 -2.71 -6.00 -8.00
CA ALA A 187 -3.59 -4.84 -7.94
C ALA A 187 -2.81 -3.52 -8.03
N ASN A 188 -1.59 -3.47 -7.49
CA ASN A 188 -0.72 -2.29 -7.51
C ASN A 188 -0.07 -2.09 -8.89
N VAL A 189 0.28 -3.17 -9.59
CA VAL A 189 0.69 -3.09 -10.99
C VAL A 189 -0.44 -2.56 -11.87
N LEU A 190 -1.67 -3.07 -11.70
CA LEU A 190 -2.83 -2.58 -12.46
C LEU A 190 -3.08 -1.09 -12.19
N TYR A 191 -2.97 -0.66 -10.93
CA TYR A 191 -3.17 0.73 -10.54
C TYR A 191 -2.10 1.68 -11.12
N TYR A 192 -0.86 1.19 -11.23
CA TYR A 192 0.25 1.93 -11.77
C TYR A 192 0.26 1.96 -13.31
N LEU A 193 0.30 0.80 -13.96
CA LEU A 193 0.43 0.70 -15.42
C LEU A 193 -0.88 0.90 -16.18
N GLY A 194 -2.00 0.85 -15.46
CA GLY A 194 -3.33 0.89 -16.01
C GLY A 194 -3.75 -0.41 -16.72
N LEU A 195 -5.03 -0.49 -17.11
CA LEU A 195 -5.57 -1.61 -17.86
C LEU A 195 -5.16 -1.52 -19.34
N ASN A 196 -4.48 -2.55 -19.83
CA ASN A 196 -4.10 -2.72 -21.23
C ASN A 196 -3.82 -4.20 -21.50
N GLU A 197 -3.40 -4.54 -22.72
CA GLU A 197 -3.08 -5.91 -23.13
C GLU A 197 -2.05 -6.61 -22.22
N ASP A 198 -1.12 -5.87 -21.63
CA ASP A 198 -0.09 -6.43 -20.76
C ASP A 198 -0.57 -6.71 -19.33
N THR A 199 -1.67 -6.08 -18.90
CA THR A 199 -2.21 -6.13 -17.52
C THR A 199 -3.60 -6.75 -17.43
N LYS A 200 -4.29 -6.99 -18.54
CA LYS A 200 -5.67 -7.53 -18.57
C LYS A 200 -5.86 -8.85 -17.83
N ALA A 201 -4.80 -9.67 -17.73
CA ALA A 201 -4.83 -10.93 -16.98
C ALA A 201 -5.02 -10.74 -15.46
N ILE A 202 -4.75 -9.54 -14.93
CA ILE A 202 -4.95 -9.21 -13.52
C ILE A 202 -6.45 -9.18 -13.18
N ILE A 203 -7.31 -8.68 -14.08
CA ILE A 203 -8.76 -8.57 -13.84
C ILE A 203 -9.40 -9.91 -13.41
N PRO A 204 -9.35 -11.00 -14.20
CA PRO A 204 -9.93 -12.27 -13.80
C PRO A 204 -9.22 -12.89 -12.58
N TYR A 205 -7.96 -12.54 -12.34
CA TYR A 205 -7.23 -12.98 -11.15
C TYR A 205 -7.79 -12.34 -9.86
N LEU A 206 -8.05 -11.02 -9.87
CA LEU A 206 -8.65 -10.34 -8.71
C LEU A 206 -10.10 -10.78 -8.47
N ILE A 207 -10.90 -10.92 -9.53
CA ILE A 207 -12.29 -11.41 -9.43
C ILE A 207 -12.33 -12.79 -8.77
N LYS A 208 -11.48 -13.71 -9.24
CA LYS A 208 -11.42 -15.06 -8.70
C LYS A 208 -11.09 -15.09 -7.19
N ILE A 209 -10.27 -14.18 -6.70
CA ILE A 209 -9.93 -14.10 -5.27
C ILE A 209 -11.18 -13.78 -4.44
N ILE A 210 -12.00 -12.83 -4.90
CA ILE A 210 -13.23 -12.43 -4.22
C ILE A 210 -14.29 -13.54 -4.30
N ASP A 211 -14.44 -14.17 -5.48
CA ASP A 211 -15.36 -15.29 -5.70
C ASP A 211 -15.01 -16.49 -4.81
N ASP A 212 -13.72 -16.84 -4.75
CA ASP A 212 -13.22 -17.96 -3.94
C ASP A 212 -13.13 -17.64 -2.43
N LYS A 213 -13.43 -16.39 -2.02
CA LYS A 213 -13.29 -15.90 -0.63
C LYS A 213 -11.88 -16.08 -0.06
N LYS A 214 -10.87 -15.71 -0.85
CA LYS A 214 -9.45 -15.93 -0.51
C LYS A 214 -8.75 -14.69 0.04
N GLU A 215 -9.45 -13.62 0.39
CA GLU A 215 -8.83 -12.34 0.77
C GLU A 215 -7.83 -12.49 1.92
N GLU A 216 -8.09 -13.35 2.90
CA GLU A 216 -7.16 -13.58 4.02
C GLU A 216 -5.88 -14.35 3.65
N THR A 217 -5.84 -14.99 2.47
CA THR A 217 -4.79 -15.94 2.08
C THR A 217 -4.26 -15.75 0.66
N CYS A 218 -4.75 -14.74 -0.06
CA CYS A 218 -4.41 -14.47 -1.46
C CYS A 218 -3.02 -13.80 -1.63
N ASP A 219 -2.40 -13.44 -0.53
CA ASP A 219 -1.04 -12.93 -0.45
C ASP A 219 -0.39 -13.34 0.88
N LEU A 220 0.93 -13.25 0.94
CA LEU A 220 1.72 -13.63 2.12
C LEU A 220 1.88 -12.50 3.16
N TRP A 221 1.46 -11.27 2.84
CA TRP A 221 1.97 -10.04 3.45
C TRP A 221 0.91 -9.28 4.24
N TYR A 222 -0.29 -9.11 3.72
CA TYR A 222 -1.31 -8.23 4.27
C TYR A 222 -2.22 -8.98 5.23
N LEU A 223 -2.65 -10.20 4.88
CA LEU A 223 -3.40 -11.13 5.77
C LEU A 223 -4.58 -10.48 6.53
N ASN A 224 -5.12 -9.40 5.95
CA ASN A 224 -6.21 -8.59 6.46
C ASN A 224 -7.10 -8.25 5.25
N PRO A 225 -8.36 -8.74 5.21
CA PRO A 225 -9.29 -8.47 4.11
C PRO A 225 -9.48 -6.99 3.81
N PHE A 226 -9.46 -6.11 4.81
CA PHE A 226 -9.62 -4.67 4.61
C PHE A 226 -8.50 -4.07 3.76
N THR A 227 -7.27 -4.56 3.94
CA THR A 227 -6.15 -4.13 3.11
C THR A 227 -6.33 -4.62 1.66
N ILE A 228 -6.84 -5.83 1.46
CA ILE A 228 -7.15 -6.35 0.12
C ILE A 228 -8.24 -5.51 -0.55
N TYR A 229 -9.32 -5.24 0.18
CA TYR A 229 -10.43 -4.41 -0.30
C TYR A 229 -9.96 -3.00 -0.68
N TYR A 230 -9.07 -2.40 0.10
CA TYR A 230 -8.48 -1.11 -0.22
C TYR A 230 -7.70 -1.14 -1.54
N PHE A 231 -6.78 -2.09 -1.70
CA PHE A 231 -5.95 -2.18 -2.91
C PHE A 231 -6.74 -2.60 -4.16
N PHE A 232 -7.83 -3.34 -3.99
CA PHE A 232 -8.72 -3.70 -5.10
C PHE A 232 -9.64 -2.53 -5.47
N SER A 233 -10.28 -1.91 -4.48
CA SER A 233 -11.25 -0.83 -4.69
C SER A 233 -10.63 0.40 -5.35
N ARG A 234 -9.37 0.76 -5.07
CA ARG A 234 -8.71 1.89 -5.75
C ARG A 234 -8.58 1.71 -7.28
N ASN A 235 -8.62 0.46 -7.76
CA ASN A 235 -8.66 0.18 -9.20
C ASN A 235 -10.07 0.34 -9.77
N TYR A 236 -11.12 0.13 -8.98
CA TYR A 236 -12.51 0.14 -9.42
C TYR A 236 -12.90 1.49 -10.04
N SER A 237 -12.52 2.61 -9.44
CA SER A 237 -12.86 3.95 -9.95
C SER A 237 -12.35 4.20 -11.39
N ASN A 238 -11.29 3.50 -11.81
CA ASN A 238 -10.76 3.59 -13.17
C ASN A 238 -11.35 2.54 -14.12
N TYR A 239 -11.82 1.41 -13.60
CA TYR A 239 -12.28 0.24 -14.37
C TYR A 239 -13.59 -0.34 -13.81
N PRO A 240 -14.66 0.47 -13.71
CA PRO A 240 -15.89 0.04 -13.04
C PRO A 240 -16.62 -1.07 -13.79
N ILE A 241 -16.45 -1.18 -15.12
CA ILE A 241 -17.07 -2.22 -15.94
C ILE A 241 -16.33 -3.55 -15.74
N GLU A 242 -15.01 -3.53 -15.84
CA GLU A 242 -14.17 -4.73 -15.78
C GLU A 242 -14.09 -5.32 -14.37
N LEU A 243 -14.24 -4.48 -13.34
CA LEU A 243 -14.22 -4.87 -11.93
C LEU A 243 -15.62 -4.88 -11.29
N ASP A 244 -16.71 -4.82 -12.05
CA ASP A 244 -18.07 -4.80 -11.50
C ASP A 244 -18.35 -6.01 -10.59
N ALA A 245 -17.83 -7.18 -10.97
CA ALA A 245 -18.03 -8.44 -10.23
C ALA A 245 -17.50 -8.39 -8.78
N ILE A 246 -16.50 -7.57 -8.46
CA ILE A 246 -15.97 -7.47 -7.08
C ILE A 246 -16.72 -6.48 -6.21
N LYS A 247 -17.54 -5.59 -6.80
CA LYS A 247 -18.15 -4.46 -6.08
C LYS A 247 -19.06 -4.89 -4.93
N ASN A 248 -20.15 -5.58 -5.26
CA ASN A 248 -21.16 -5.94 -4.25
C ASN A 248 -20.59 -6.91 -3.20
N PRO A 249 -19.81 -7.96 -3.57
CA PRO A 249 -19.20 -8.83 -2.58
C PRO A 249 -18.33 -8.10 -1.56
N ILE A 250 -17.51 -7.14 -1.99
CA ILE A 250 -16.65 -6.37 -1.07
C ILE A 250 -17.51 -5.46 -0.18
N ILE A 251 -18.49 -4.74 -0.75
CA ILE A 251 -19.39 -3.87 0.03
C ILE A 251 -20.09 -4.67 1.12
N GLU A 252 -20.71 -5.80 0.77
CA GLU A 252 -21.44 -6.64 1.71
C GLU A 252 -20.53 -7.16 2.83
N ARG A 253 -19.33 -7.64 2.50
CA ARG A 253 -18.36 -8.16 3.48
C ARG A 253 -17.89 -7.08 4.45
N ILE A 254 -17.62 -5.86 3.97
CA ILE A 254 -17.28 -4.73 4.86
C ILE A 254 -18.46 -4.42 5.79
N LEU A 255 -19.67 -4.25 5.23
CA LEU A 255 -20.85 -3.85 6.02
C LEU A 255 -21.23 -4.87 7.09
N GLN A 256 -21.02 -6.17 6.84
CA GLN A 256 -21.24 -7.24 7.83
C GLN A 256 -20.35 -7.14 9.08
N THR A 257 -19.25 -6.39 9.03
CA THR A 257 -18.35 -6.17 10.17
C THR A 257 -18.64 -4.89 10.96
N THR A 258 -19.69 -4.14 10.58
CA THR A 258 -20.01 -2.87 11.22
C THR A 258 -20.49 -3.11 12.66
N ASN A 259 -19.81 -2.47 13.61
CA ASN A 259 -20.16 -2.49 15.02
C ASN A 259 -21.10 -1.32 15.39
N GLY A 260 -21.78 -1.43 16.53
CA GLY A 260 -22.73 -0.40 17.01
C GLY A 260 -22.11 0.97 17.30
N ASP A 261 -20.79 1.04 17.47
CA ASP A 261 -20.02 2.28 17.67
C ASP A 261 -19.56 2.95 16.37
N GLY A 262 -19.86 2.34 15.20
CA GLY A 262 -19.45 2.83 13.88
C GLY A 262 -18.11 2.26 13.39
N LYS A 263 -17.40 1.47 14.19
CA LYS A 263 -16.16 0.81 13.79
C LYS A 263 -16.43 -0.29 12.75
N PHE A 264 -15.55 -0.42 11.76
CA PHE A 264 -15.49 -1.61 10.88
C PHE A 264 -14.38 -2.54 11.33
N GLY A 265 -14.60 -3.85 11.21
CA GLY A 265 -13.59 -4.85 11.58
C GLY A 265 -13.14 -4.73 13.03
N TYR A 266 -11.83 -4.91 13.25
CA TYR A 266 -11.24 -4.97 14.58
C TYR A 266 -10.60 -3.65 14.99
N SER A 267 -9.98 -2.95 14.04
CA SER A 267 -9.07 -1.84 14.28
C SER A 267 -9.52 -0.51 13.67
N ILE A 268 -8.83 0.56 14.05
CA ILE A 268 -8.99 1.87 13.42
C ILE A 268 -8.55 1.85 11.95
N LEU A 269 -7.52 1.06 11.64
CA LEU A 269 -7.04 0.83 10.27
C LEU A 269 -8.14 0.20 9.41
N ASP A 270 -8.81 -0.85 9.91
CA ASP A 270 -9.91 -1.51 9.19
C ASP A 270 -11.05 -0.51 8.91
N THR A 271 -11.34 0.36 9.86
CA THR A 271 -12.35 1.41 9.69
C THR A 271 -11.96 2.38 8.58
N ALA A 272 -10.72 2.90 8.58
CA ALA A 272 -10.24 3.80 7.53
C ALA A 272 -10.26 3.13 6.15
N LEU A 273 -9.67 1.93 6.02
CA LEU A 273 -9.61 1.18 4.77
C LEU A 273 -11.00 0.78 4.25
N GLY A 274 -11.91 0.41 5.16
CA GLY A 274 -13.29 0.07 4.84
C GLY A 274 -14.07 1.28 4.32
N ILE A 275 -13.93 2.46 4.95
CA ILE A 275 -14.51 3.72 4.46
C ILE A 275 -14.02 4.03 3.05
N ILE A 276 -12.70 4.02 2.83
CA ILE A 276 -12.10 4.30 1.53
C ILE A 276 -12.64 3.33 0.48
N SER A 277 -12.68 2.03 0.81
CA SER A 277 -13.15 0.98 -0.10
C SER A 277 -14.62 1.15 -0.47
N LEU A 278 -15.49 1.45 0.51
CA LEU A 278 -16.90 1.70 0.26
C LEU A 278 -17.10 2.91 -0.65
N ILE A 279 -16.36 4.00 -0.44
CA ILE A 279 -16.44 5.20 -1.28
C ILE A 279 -15.95 4.91 -2.70
N ASN A 280 -14.80 4.25 -2.86
CA ASN A 280 -14.25 3.88 -4.17
C ASN A 280 -15.20 2.97 -4.97
N LEU A 281 -15.95 2.10 -4.29
CA LEU A 281 -16.96 1.22 -4.91
C LEU A 281 -18.31 1.92 -5.17
N GLY A 282 -18.43 3.21 -4.82
CA GLY A 282 -19.64 4.00 -5.01
C GLY A 282 -20.79 3.61 -4.07
N SER A 283 -20.48 3.14 -2.86
CA SER A 283 -21.49 2.85 -1.84
C SER A 283 -21.96 4.12 -1.15
N ASN A 284 -23.27 4.24 -0.94
CA ASN A 284 -23.90 5.33 -0.19
C ASN A 284 -24.37 4.88 1.21
N SER A 285 -23.76 3.82 1.75
CA SER A 285 -24.19 3.24 3.03
C SER A 285 -24.08 4.25 4.18
N PRO A 286 -25.13 4.38 5.04
CA PRO A 286 -25.06 5.19 6.27
C PRO A 286 -23.91 4.78 7.20
N ALA A 287 -23.43 3.54 7.08
CA ALA A 287 -22.28 3.03 7.82
C ALA A 287 -21.02 3.88 7.60
N ILE A 288 -20.83 4.47 6.41
CA ILE A 288 -19.71 5.36 6.10
C ILE A 288 -19.72 6.56 7.05
N LYS A 289 -20.86 7.23 7.20
CA LYS A 289 -21.00 8.39 8.11
C LYS A 289 -20.74 8.01 9.57
N ASN A 290 -21.13 6.80 9.98
CA ASN A 290 -20.85 6.31 11.33
C ASN A 290 -19.35 6.00 11.53
N GLY A 291 -18.70 5.40 10.53
CA GLY A 291 -17.25 5.20 10.52
C GLY A 291 -16.48 6.51 10.58
N ILE A 292 -16.90 7.54 9.84
CA ILE A 292 -16.28 8.89 9.93
C ILE A 292 -16.40 9.46 11.34
N LYS A 293 -17.57 9.36 11.99
CA LYS A 293 -17.72 9.79 13.39
C LYS A 293 -16.80 9.01 14.32
N TYR A 294 -16.60 7.72 14.07
CA TYR A 294 -15.66 6.89 14.82
C TYR A 294 -14.23 7.41 14.65
N LEU A 295 -13.76 7.63 13.41
CA LEU A 295 -12.43 8.20 13.14
C LEU A 295 -12.22 9.53 13.88
N LEU A 296 -13.18 10.45 13.81
CA LEU A 296 -13.09 11.75 14.49
C LEU A 296 -13.00 11.62 16.01
N LYS A 297 -13.72 10.65 16.60
CA LYS A 297 -13.72 10.40 18.05
C LYS A 297 -12.40 9.78 18.53
N THR A 298 -11.73 9.01 17.68
CA THR A 298 -10.52 8.25 18.03
C THR A 298 -9.22 8.95 17.64
N GLN A 299 -9.27 10.14 17.05
CA GLN A 299 -8.07 10.92 16.80
C GLN A 299 -7.41 11.26 18.14
N GLU A 300 -6.11 11.02 18.23
CA GLU A 300 -5.33 11.27 19.44
C GLU A 300 -4.94 12.75 19.57
N LYS A 301 -4.33 13.06 20.72
CA LYS A 301 -4.00 14.41 21.15
C LYS A 301 -3.20 15.22 20.13
N TYR A 302 -2.29 14.59 19.39
CA TYR A 302 -1.39 15.29 18.47
C TYR A 302 -1.87 15.26 17.02
N GLY A 303 -3.06 14.69 16.76
CA GLY A 303 -3.68 14.62 15.44
C GLY A 303 -3.53 13.27 14.73
N GLU A 304 -2.79 12.35 15.33
CA GLU A 304 -2.56 11.00 14.86
C GLU A 304 -3.70 10.03 15.19
N TRP A 305 -3.64 8.84 14.60
CA TRP A 305 -4.40 7.68 15.03
C TRP A 305 -3.45 6.58 15.52
N PRO A 306 -3.90 5.71 16.45
CA PRO A 306 -3.06 4.66 17.01
C PRO A 306 -2.45 3.75 15.94
N ARG A 307 -1.18 3.40 16.09
CA ARG A 307 -0.47 2.49 15.19
C ARG A 307 -1.17 1.14 15.11
N TRP A 308 -1.02 0.49 13.97
CA TRP A 308 -1.49 -0.87 13.73
C TRP A 308 -0.64 -1.55 12.68
N ALA A 309 -0.59 -2.89 12.73
CA ALA A 309 0.03 -3.71 11.71
C ALA A 309 -0.72 -3.60 10.38
N ILE A 310 -0.01 -3.27 9.31
CA ILE A 310 -0.55 -3.14 7.95
C ILE A 310 -0.14 -4.32 7.09
N TYR A 311 1.09 -4.81 7.27
CA TYR A 311 1.62 -5.99 6.61
C TYR A 311 2.57 -6.76 7.53
N TYR A 312 2.98 -7.95 7.12
CA TYR A 312 3.68 -8.95 7.91
C TYR A 312 4.94 -9.42 7.19
N GLY A 313 5.83 -10.10 7.91
CA GLY A 313 6.98 -10.81 7.32
C GLY A 313 6.64 -12.15 6.67
N GLY A 314 5.38 -12.58 6.74
CA GLY A 314 4.88 -13.83 6.21
C GLY A 314 3.63 -14.34 6.95
N PRO A 315 3.02 -15.44 6.47
CA PRO A 315 1.77 -16.00 7.00
C PRO A 315 1.78 -16.36 8.48
N LYS A 316 2.94 -16.69 9.07
CA LYS A 316 3.03 -16.98 10.52
C LYS A 316 2.92 -15.74 11.40
N LYS A 317 2.89 -14.54 10.82
CA LYS A 317 2.81 -13.25 11.53
C LYS A 317 3.87 -13.11 12.63
N LEU A 318 5.07 -13.69 12.40
CA LEU A 318 6.18 -13.62 13.37
C LEU A 318 6.67 -12.18 13.57
N GLN A 319 6.53 -11.37 12.54
CA GLN A 319 6.81 -9.94 12.56
C GLN A 319 5.73 -9.20 11.76
N CYS A 320 5.40 -8.01 12.20
CA CYS A 320 4.45 -7.11 11.56
C CYS A 320 5.09 -5.74 11.33
N TYR A 321 4.49 -4.98 10.42
CA TYR A 321 4.98 -3.68 9.99
C TYR A 321 3.85 -2.67 9.93
N GLY A 322 4.11 -1.47 10.39
CA GLY A 322 3.12 -0.40 10.49
C GLY A 322 3.63 0.77 11.32
N SER A 323 2.82 1.80 11.44
CA SER A 323 3.11 2.98 12.24
C SER A 323 1.88 3.87 12.40
N GLU A 324 1.91 4.77 13.36
CA GLU A 324 0.91 5.83 13.51
C GLU A 324 0.85 6.69 12.24
N GLU A 325 2.00 6.98 11.62
CA GLU A 325 2.06 7.79 10.41
C GLU A 325 1.32 7.12 9.25
N LEU A 326 1.47 5.80 9.10
CA LEU A 326 0.74 5.06 8.08
C LEU A 326 -0.77 5.02 8.33
N VAL A 327 -1.18 4.70 9.56
CA VAL A 327 -2.61 4.68 9.91
C VAL A 327 -3.22 6.08 9.75
N THR A 328 -2.50 7.12 10.17
CA THR A 328 -2.90 8.52 10.00
C THR A 328 -3.05 8.88 8.52
N GLY A 329 -2.14 8.42 7.65
CA GLY A 329 -2.27 8.57 6.20
C GLY A 329 -3.61 8.04 5.68
N PHE A 330 -3.96 6.79 6.03
CA PHE A 330 -5.24 6.20 5.62
C PHE A 330 -6.46 6.90 6.24
N CYS A 331 -6.39 7.31 7.51
CA CYS A 331 -7.46 8.08 8.15
C CYS A 331 -7.70 9.41 7.42
N LEU A 332 -6.64 10.12 7.03
CA LEU A 332 -6.73 11.36 6.26
C LEU A 332 -7.29 11.13 4.85
N GLU A 333 -6.91 10.04 4.18
CA GLU A 333 -7.50 9.66 2.89
C GLU A 333 -9.01 9.45 3.03
N ALA A 334 -9.45 8.67 4.03
CA ALA A 334 -10.86 8.42 4.32
C ALA A 334 -11.66 9.71 4.58
N LEU A 335 -11.13 10.59 5.44
CA LEU A 335 -11.75 11.88 5.75
C LEU A 335 -11.84 12.79 4.51
N SER A 336 -10.77 12.86 3.72
CA SER A 336 -10.71 13.70 2.51
C SER A 336 -11.69 13.24 1.42
N LEU A 337 -11.80 11.92 1.22
CA LEU A 337 -12.74 11.32 0.27
C LEU A 337 -14.18 11.56 0.70
N TYR A 338 -14.49 11.34 1.99
CA TYR A 338 -15.83 11.56 2.50
C TYR A 338 -16.27 13.03 2.40
N LYS A 339 -15.35 13.96 2.65
CA LYS A 339 -15.61 15.39 2.46
C LYS A 339 -15.93 15.70 1.00
N SER A 340 -15.11 15.20 0.06
CA SER A 340 -15.27 15.44 -1.37
C SER A 340 -16.65 15.00 -1.88
N ILE A 341 -17.10 13.79 -1.51
CA ILE A 341 -18.44 13.31 -1.92
C ILE A 341 -19.57 14.03 -1.18
N SER A 342 -19.33 14.60 0.00
CA SER A 342 -20.35 15.36 0.73
C SER A 342 -20.56 16.73 0.08
N ASP A 343 -19.48 17.35 -0.39
CA ASP A 343 -19.52 18.67 -1.06
C ASP A 343 -20.14 18.57 -2.46
N GLU A 344 -20.03 17.42 -3.15
CA GLU A 344 -20.70 17.16 -4.44
C GLU A 344 -22.21 16.91 -4.34
N ASN A 345 -22.71 16.55 -3.14
CA ASN A 345 -24.12 16.25 -2.88
C ASN A 345 -24.88 17.44 -2.24
N ILE A 346 -24.24 18.61 -2.15
CA ILE A 346 -24.83 19.91 -1.74
C ILE A 346 -24.96 20.78 -2.98
#